data_AF-A0A354WNI2-F1
#
_entry.id   AF-A0A354WNI2-F1
#
_cell.length_a   1.000
_cell.length_b   1.000
_cell.length_c   1.000
_cell.angle_alpha   90.00
_cell.angle_beta   90.00
_cell.angle_gamma   90.00
#
_symmetry.space_group_name_H-M   'P 1'
#
loop_
_entity.id
_entity.type
_entity.pdbx_description
1 polymer ?
#
loop_
_entity_poly.entity_id
_entity_poly.type
_entity_poly.pdbx_seq_one_letter_code
_entity_poly.pdbx_strand_id
1 'polypeptide(L)'
;MITEPVKISQSDIRRLLSAANPDAALLYLYINGGNRPEDAEADLHFSAPRYGCAAATLRQLGLWPEDRPSHIAPGERPSYCEKDVLDAMDSDNTFRSLYGEVQRLLGRSLNTEELKILLGFVRYLGLTADVISLLVCYCKERARQRGNLRNPSLRTIEKEAYNW
;
A
#
# COMPACT_ATOMS: atom_id res chain seq x y z
N MET A 1 -8.37 6.63 -25.85
CA MET A 1 -7.94 5.93 -24.63
C MET A 1 -7.68 4.49 -25.00
N ILE A 2 -6.45 4.00 -24.81
CA ILE A 2 -6.08 2.61 -25.09
C ILE A 2 -6.52 1.81 -23.86
N THR A 3 -7.74 1.27 -23.88
CA THR A 3 -8.20 0.35 -22.83
C THR A 3 -7.39 -0.93 -22.95
N GLU A 4 -6.49 -1.17 -21.99
CA GLU A 4 -5.85 -2.48 -21.85
C GLU A 4 -6.95 -3.57 -21.79
N PRO A 5 -6.75 -4.72 -22.44
CA PRO A 5 -7.76 -5.77 -22.45
C PRO A 5 -8.01 -6.26 -21.02
N VAL A 6 -9.26 -6.19 -20.56
CA VAL A 6 -9.68 -6.71 -19.26
C VAL A 6 -9.34 -8.21 -19.21
N LYS A 7 -8.27 -8.55 -18.50
CA LYS A 7 -7.85 -9.94 -18.32
C LYS A 7 -8.57 -10.50 -17.11
N ILE A 8 -9.47 -11.44 -17.35
CA ILE A 8 -10.18 -12.17 -16.30
C ILE A 8 -9.61 -13.58 -16.27
N SER A 9 -9.19 -14.05 -15.10
CA SER A 9 -8.74 -15.44 -14.96
C SER A 9 -9.91 -16.41 -15.18
N GLN A 10 -9.65 -17.57 -15.79
CA GLN A 10 -10.65 -18.62 -15.94
C GLN A 10 -11.23 -19.10 -14.60
N SER A 11 -10.44 -19.03 -13.51
CA SER A 11 -10.90 -19.33 -12.16
C SER A 11 -12.03 -18.40 -11.72
N ASP A 12 -11.91 -17.11 -12.03
CA ASP A 12 -12.81 -16.07 -11.56
C ASP A 12 -14.10 -16.11 -12.36
N ILE A 13 -14.00 -16.38 -13.66
CA ILE A 13 -15.16 -16.65 -14.53
C ILE A 13 -16.00 -17.81 -13.94
N ARG A 14 -15.36 -18.93 -13.57
CA ARG A 14 -16.07 -20.08 -13.00
C ARG A 14 -16.77 -19.72 -11.68
N ARG A 15 -16.12 -18.93 -10.82
CA ARG A 15 -16.69 -18.47 -9.55
C ARG A 15 -17.87 -17.52 -9.77
N LEU A 16 -17.75 -16.55 -10.67
CA LEU A 16 -18.83 -15.63 -11.04
C LEU A 16 -20.03 -16.38 -11.63
N LEU A 17 -19.77 -17.34 -12.53
CA LEU A 17 -20.83 -18.16 -13.12
C LEU A 17 -21.51 -19.05 -12.07
N SER A 18 -20.76 -19.56 -11.09
CA SER A 18 -21.35 -20.36 -10.00
C SER A 18 -22.27 -19.55 -9.08
N ALA A 19 -22.00 -18.24 -8.93
CA ALA A 19 -22.82 -17.35 -8.12
C ALA A 19 -24.11 -16.90 -8.82
N ALA A 20 -24.18 -17.04 -10.15
CA ALA A 20 -25.33 -16.66 -10.98
C ALA A 20 -25.90 -15.25 -10.69
N ASN A 21 -25.05 -14.32 -10.23
CA ASN A 21 -25.45 -12.96 -9.87
C ASN A 21 -24.94 -11.97 -10.94
N PRO A 22 -25.82 -11.34 -11.73
CA PRO A 22 -25.43 -10.42 -12.79
C PRO A 22 -24.82 -9.12 -12.26
N ASP A 23 -25.31 -8.61 -11.13
CA ASP A 23 -24.83 -7.37 -10.53
C ASP A 23 -23.41 -7.55 -9.98
N ALA A 24 -23.12 -8.71 -9.39
CA ALA A 24 -21.77 -9.08 -8.95
C ALA A 24 -20.79 -9.18 -10.14
N ALA A 25 -21.21 -9.79 -11.25
CA ALA A 25 -20.37 -9.90 -12.44
C ALA A 25 -20.06 -8.52 -13.05
N LEU A 26 -21.06 -7.63 -13.15
CA LEU A 26 -20.86 -6.28 -13.68
C LEU A 26 -19.94 -5.45 -12.78
N LEU A 27 -20.12 -5.53 -11.47
CA LEU A 27 -19.28 -4.85 -10.48
C LEU A 27 -17.83 -5.35 -10.55
N TYR A 28 -17.62 -6.65 -10.71
CA TYR A 28 -16.30 -7.23 -10.88
C TYR A 28 -15.61 -6.73 -12.16
N LEU A 29 -16.35 -6.64 -13.28
CA LEU A 29 -15.82 -6.11 -14.53
C LEU A 29 -15.43 -4.64 -14.43
N TYR A 30 -16.26 -3.84 -13.77
CA TYR A 30 -16.00 -2.41 -13.56
C TYR A 30 -14.71 -2.19 -12.75
N ILE A 31 -14.54 -2.95 -11.66
CA ILE A 31 -13.34 -2.93 -10.82
C ILE A 31 -12.11 -3.43 -11.61
N ASN A 32 -12.23 -4.54 -12.34
CA ASN A 32 -11.13 -5.10 -13.11
C ASN A 32 -10.76 -4.25 -14.34
N GLY A 33 -11.63 -3.32 -14.73
CA GLY A 33 -11.35 -2.25 -15.68
C GLY A 33 -10.50 -1.10 -15.13
N GLY A 34 -10.12 -1.16 -13.85
CA GLY A 34 -9.29 -0.15 -13.18
C GLY A 34 -10.07 0.95 -12.47
N ASN A 35 -11.39 0.83 -12.35
CA ASN A 35 -12.24 1.83 -11.70
C ASN A 35 -12.36 1.56 -10.19
N ARG A 36 -12.58 2.63 -9.40
CA ARG A 36 -12.70 2.53 -7.95
C ARG A 36 -14.06 1.97 -7.56
N PRO A 37 -14.16 1.04 -6.60
CA PRO A 37 -15.44 0.45 -6.20
C PRO A 37 -16.42 1.46 -5.58
N GLU A 38 -15.94 2.60 -5.11
CA GLU A 38 -16.73 3.71 -4.54
C GLU A 38 -17.55 4.43 -5.63
N ASP A 39 -16.96 4.61 -6.81
CA ASP A 39 -17.61 5.30 -7.94
C ASP A 39 -18.62 4.41 -8.67
N ALA A 40 -18.58 3.10 -8.40
CA ALA A 40 -19.42 2.10 -9.05
C ALA A 40 -20.92 2.30 -8.81
N GLU A 41 -21.34 2.83 -7.66
CA GLU A 41 -22.76 3.12 -7.40
C GLU A 41 -23.30 4.15 -8.40
N ALA A 42 -22.53 5.22 -8.65
CA ALA A 42 -22.90 6.30 -9.56
C ALA A 42 -22.77 5.87 -11.03
N ASP A 43 -21.66 5.26 -11.40
CA ASP A 43 -21.33 4.91 -12.79
C ASP A 43 -22.13 3.73 -13.34
N LEU A 44 -22.44 2.73 -12.50
CA LEU A 44 -23.26 1.58 -12.88
C LEU A 44 -24.74 1.79 -12.57
N HIS A 45 -25.11 2.96 -12.03
CA HIS A 45 -26.45 3.29 -11.57
C HIS A 45 -27.05 2.22 -10.65
N PHE A 46 -26.22 1.69 -9.75
CA PHE A 46 -26.68 0.75 -8.75
C PHE A 46 -27.46 1.48 -7.67
N SER A 47 -28.58 0.89 -7.26
CA SER A 47 -29.21 1.30 -6.01
C SER A 47 -28.37 0.76 -4.85
N ALA A 48 -28.32 1.49 -3.73
CA ALA A 48 -27.61 1.07 -2.51
C ALA A 48 -27.84 -0.41 -2.12
N PRO A 49 -29.08 -0.97 -2.14
CA PRO A 49 -29.27 -2.39 -1.84
C PRO A 49 -28.68 -3.34 -2.88
N ARG A 50 -28.72 -2.97 -4.18
CA ARG A 50 -28.13 -3.79 -5.26
C ARG A 50 -26.61 -3.81 -5.17
N TYR A 51 -26.01 -2.64 -4.94
CA TYR A 51 -24.57 -2.54 -4.70
C TYR A 51 -24.16 -3.36 -3.48
N GLY A 52 -24.86 -3.23 -2.36
CA GLY A 52 -24.59 -4.01 -1.15
C GLY A 52 -24.68 -5.52 -1.38
N CYS A 53 -25.69 -6.00 -2.09
CA CYS A 53 -25.84 -7.41 -2.45
C CYS A 53 -24.72 -7.88 -3.40
N ALA A 54 -24.41 -7.11 -4.44
CA ALA A 54 -23.35 -7.43 -5.40
C ALA A 54 -21.97 -7.51 -4.72
N ALA A 55 -21.65 -6.51 -3.87
CA ALA A 55 -20.43 -6.49 -3.09
C ALA A 55 -20.36 -7.68 -2.13
N ALA A 56 -21.45 -8.00 -1.42
CA ALA A 56 -21.50 -9.16 -0.53
C ALA A 56 -21.28 -10.49 -1.27
N THR A 57 -21.89 -10.66 -2.46
CA THR A 57 -21.67 -11.84 -3.30
C THR A 57 -20.20 -11.94 -3.74
N LEU A 58 -19.57 -10.83 -4.16
CA LEU A 58 -18.16 -10.84 -4.54
C LEU A 58 -17.23 -11.16 -3.36
N ARG A 59 -17.55 -10.69 -2.15
CA ARG A 59 -16.82 -11.06 -0.92
C ARG A 59 -16.93 -12.55 -0.63
N GLN A 60 -18.13 -13.13 -0.74
CA GLN A 60 -18.35 -14.57 -0.56
C GLN A 60 -17.55 -15.41 -1.56
N LEU A 61 -17.35 -14.91 -2.78
CA LEU A 61 -16.54 -15.57 -3.81
C LEU A 61 -15.04 -15.32 -3.68
N GLY A 62 -14.62 -14.47 -2.74
CA GLY A 62 -13.23 -14.02 -2.58
C GLY A 62 -12.72 -13.23 -3.80
N LEU A 63 -13.63 -12.60 -4.55
CA LEU A 63 -13.36 -11.82 -5.77
C LEU A 63 -13.49 -10.32 -5.53
N TRP A 64 -13.94 -9.90 -4.35
CA TRP A 64 -13.95 -8.49 -3.98
C TRP A 64 -12.50 -8.00 -3.81
N PRO A 65 -12.16 -6.80 -4.32
CA PRO A 65 -10.96 -6.09 -3.89
C PRO A 65 -11.20 -5.64 -2.46
N GLU A 66 -11.18 -6.57 -1.50
CA GLU A 66 -10.79 -6.17 -0.17
C GLU A 66 -9.38 -5.61 -0.34
N ASP A 67 -9.21 -4.33 -0.01
CA ASP A 67 -8.00 -3.88 0.64
C ASP A 67 -7.77 -4.93 1.72
N ARG A 68 -6.99 -5.96 1.39
CA ARG A 68 -6.38 -6.75 2.42
C ARG A 68 -5.36 -5.76 2.95
N PRO A 69 -5.57 -5.14 4.14
CA PRO A 69 -4.39 -4.79 4.92
C PRO A 69 -3.57 -6.07 4.88
N SER A 70 -2.39 -5.99 4.26
CA SER A 70 -1.50 -7.11 4.15
C SER A 70 -1.33 -7.60 5.58
N HIS A 71 -1.99 -8.72 5.88
CA HIS A 71 -1.97 -9.28 7.22
C HIS A 71 -0.60 -9.94 7.29
N ILE A 72 0.39 -9.11 7.58
CA ILE A 72 1.78 -9.50 7.73
C ILE A 72 1.76 -10.49 8.90
N ALA A 73 2.14 -11.73 8.63
CA ALA A 73 2.28 -12.71 9.69
C ALA A 73 3.28 -12.17 10.72
N PRO A 74 3.05 -12.33 12.03
CA PRO A 74 3.98 -11.86 13.05
C PRO A 74 5.38 -12.46 12.79
N GLY A 75 6.34 -11.60 12.45
CA GLY A 75 7.74 -11.99 12.17
C GLY A 75 8.11 -12.12 10.69
N GLU A 76 7.16 -12.06 9.75
CA GLU A 76 7.48 -11.95 8.32
C GLU A 76 7.56 -10.48 7.92
N ARG A 77 8.55 -10.12 7.10
CA ARG A 77 8.75 -8.72 6.72
C ARG A 77 7.72 -8.30 5.67
N PRO A 78 6.98 -7.18 5.87
CA PRO A 78 6.06 -6.69 4.86
C PRO A 78 6.79 -6.36 3.56
N SER A 79 6.21 -6.81 2.45
CA SER A 79 6.64 -6.37 1.12
C SER A 79 5.64 -5.35 0.60
N TYR A 80 5.88 -4.07 0.86
CA TYR A 80 5.06 -2.99 0.31
C TYR A 80 5.22 -2.87 -1.20
N CYS A 81 4.11 -2.67 -1.89
CA CYS A 81 4.05 -2.38 -3.31
C CYS A 81 4.10 -0.87 -3.58
N GLU A 82 4.22 -0.48 -4.84
CA GLU A 82 4.20 0.94 -5.22
C GLU A 82 2.84 1.60 -4.94
N LYS A 83 1.75 0.82 -5.05
CA LYS A 83 0.39 1.26 -4.69
C LYS A 83 0.32 1.70 -3.23
N ASP A 84 0.84 0.89 -2.30
CA ASP A 84 0.86 1.23 -0.87
C ASP A 84 1.57 2.56 -0.59
N VAL A 85 2.62 2.87 -1.37
CA VAL A 85 3.34 4.15 -1.27
C VAL A 85 2.50 5.30 -1.78
N LEU A 86 1.85 5.15 -2.93
CA LEU A 86 0.96 6.17 -3.50
C LEU A 86 -0.21 6.44 -2.55
N ASP A 87 -0.86 5.39 -2.07
CA ASP A 87 -2.00 5.49 -1.16
C ASP A 87 -1.60 6.20 0.14
N ALA A 88 -0.44 5.85 0.72
CA ALA A 88 0.06 6.52 1.91
C ALA A 88 0.43 7.99 1.66
N MET A 89 1.01 8.31 0.50
CA MET A 89 1.33 9.70 0.16
C MET A 89 0.06 10.53 -0.07
N ASP A 90 -1.01 9.95 -0.61
CA ASP A 90 -2.25 10.67 -0.90
C ASP A 90 -3.15 10.81 0.34
N SER A 91 -3.24 9.77 1.17
CA SER A 91 -4.18 9.71 2.29
C SER A 91 -3.61 10.10 3.66
N ASP A 92 -2.29 9.96 3.88
CA ASP A 92 -1.68 10.12 5.21
C ASP A 92 -0.78 11.38 5.29
N ASN A 93 -1.34 12.44 5.89
CA ASN A 93 -0.62 13.68 6.15
C ASN A 93 0.61 13.48 7.03
N THR A 94 0.53 12.57 8.01
CA THR A 94 1.62 12.30 8.96
C THR A 94 2.77 11.63 8.24
N PHE A 95 2.48 10.66 7.36
CA PHE A 95 3.48 10.00 6.54
C PHE A 95 4.18 10.99 5.59
N ARG A 96 3.44 11.91 4.97
CA ARG A 96 4.02 12.98 4.14
C ARG A 96 4.94 13.91 4.92
N SER A 97 4.55 14.31 6.12
CA SER A 97 5.41 15.14 6.99
C SER A 97 6.68 14.39 7.39
N LEU A 98 6.57 13.11 7.76
CA LEU A 98 7.72 12.26 8.06
C LEU A 98 8.67 12.12 6.85
N TYR A 99 8.11 11.88 5.66
CA TYR A 99 8.88 11.83 4.42
C TYR A 99 9.69 13.11 4.21
N GLY A 100 9.07 14.28 4.34
CA GLY A 100 9.75 15.58 4.23
C GLY A 100 10.87 15.75 5.26
N GLU A 101 10.64 15.31 6.50
CA GLU A 101 11.66 15.38 7.55
C GLU A 101 12.84 14.46 7.27
N VAL A 102 12.61 13.22 6.84
CA VAL A 102 13.68 12.28 6.49
C VAL A 102 14.46 12.78 5.26
N GLN A 103 13.80 13.37 4.28
CA GLN A 103 14.47 14.03 3.15
C GLN A 103 15.37 15.18 3.62
N ARG A 104 14.88 16.03 4.54
CA ARG A 104 15.65 17.13 5.12
C ARG A 104 16.88 16.62 5.87
N LEU A 105 16.72 15.55 6.66
CA LEU A 105 17.81 14.92 7.41
C LEU A 105 18.86 14.28 6.50
N LEU A 106 18.45 13.61 5.42
CA LEU A 106 19.36 12.96 4.48
C LEU A 106 19.87 13.88 3.36
N GLY A 107 19.31 15.08 3.22
CA GLY A 107 19.68 16.08 2.20
C GLY A 107 19.42 15.62 0.77
N ARG A 108 18.48 14.69 0.55
CA ARG A 108 18.14 14.15 -0.78
C ARG A 108 16.70 13.62 -0.80
N SER A 109 16.17 13.46 -2.01
CA SER A 109 14.90 12.75 -2.20
C SER A 109 15.05 11.25 -1.95
N LEU A 110 13.94 10.62 -1.59
CA LEU A 110 13.83 9.17 -1.49
C LEU A 110 13.16 8.63 -2.75
N ASN A 111 13.61 7.46 -3.20
CA ASN A 111 12.92 6.73 -4.28
C ASN A 111 11.78 5.86 -3.71
N THR A 112 11.02 5.21 -4.59
CA THR A 112 9.90 4.36 -4.20
C THR A 112 10.32 3.21 -3.28
N GLU A 113 11.48 2.58 -3.52
CA GLU A 113 12.00 1.50 -2.67
C GLU A 113 12.34 1.98 -1.25
N GLU A 114 12.81 3.21 -1.12
CA GLU A 114 13.11 3.85 0.14
C GLU A 114 11.85 4.29 0.88
N LEU A 115 10.81 4.71 0.16
CA LEU A 115 9.49 4.96 0.74
C LEU A 115 8.83 3.68 1.26
N LYS A 116 9.02 2.54 0.60
CA LYS A 116 8.60 1.23 1.12
C LYS A 116 9.27 0.88 2.45
N ILE A 117 10.56 1.20 2.60
CA ILE A 117 11.28 1.03 3.88
C ILE A 117 10.69 1.96 4.95
N LEU A 118 10.41 3.21 4.59
CA LEU A 118 9.82 4.19 5.51
C LEU A 118 8.42 3.76 5.98
N LEU A 119 7.61 3.17 5.08
CA LEU A 119 6.35 2.51 5.45
C LEU A 119 6.58 1.36 6.43
N GLY A 120 7.65 0.59 6.25
CA GLY A 120 8.08 -0.44 7.20
C GLY A 120 8.32 0.11 8.59
N PHE A 121 8.96 1.27 8.73
CA PHE A 121 9.17 1.88 10.04
C PHE A 121 7.87 2.22 10.75
N VAL A 122 6.91 2.82 10.04
CA VAL A 122 5.65 3.27 10.63
C VAL A 122 4.67 2.12 10.85
N ARG A 123 4.40 1.34 9.81
CA ARG A 123 3.31 0.34 9.81
C ARG A 123 3.74 -1.02 10.36
N TYR A 124 5.02 -1.39 10.24
CA TYR A 124 5.51 -2.70 10.70
C TYR A 124 6.25 -2.62 12.03
N LEU A 125 7.22 -1.71 12.15
CA LEU A 125 7.93 -1.50 13.42
C LEU A 125 7.14 -0.63 14.40
N GLY A 126 6.07 0.05 13.96
CA GLY A 126 5.26 0.90 14.83
C GLY A 126 6.00 2.16 15.33
N LEU A 127 7.07 2.57 14.65
CA LEU A 127 7.88 3.72 15.06
C LEU A 127 7.16 5.03 14.78
N THR A 128 7.22 5.95 15.74
CA THR A 128 6.73 7.32 15.56
C THR A 128 7.72 8.14 14.73
N ALA A 129 7.25 9.26 14.16
CA ALA A 129 8.09 10.14 13.35
C ALA A 129 9.33 10.66 14.11
N ASP A 130 9.19 10.94 15.40
CA ASP A 130 10.29 11.39 16.25
C ASP A 130 11.35 10.30 16.43
N VAL A 131 10.93 9.06 16.66
CA VAL A 131 11.84 7.91 16.82
C VAL A 131 12.57 7.62 15.52
N ILE A 132 11.89 7.71 14.38
CA ILE A 132 12.52 7.56 13.06
C ILE A 132 13.56 8.65 12.82
N SER A 133 13.22 9.91 13.15
CA SER A 133 14.15 11.04 13.00
C SER A 133 15.38 10.87 13.89
N LEU A 134 15.20 10.42 15.14
CA LEU A 134 16.28 10.12 16.07
C LEU A 134 17.17 8.98 15.54
N LEU A 135 16.58 7.90 15.02
CA LEU A 135 17.29 6.77 14.42
C LEU A 135 18.14 7.22 13.22
N VAL A 136 17.60 8.05 12.34
CA VAL A 136 18.33 8.60 11.18
C VAL A 136 19.52 9.44 11.67
N CYS A 137 19.32 10.31 12.66
CA CYS A 137 20.39 11.11 13.25
C CYS A 137 21.47 10.24 13.90
N TYR A 138 21.09 9.23 14.67
CA TYR A 138 22.01 8.27 15.28
C TYR A 138 22.83 7.51 14.23
N CYS A 139 22.19 7.02 13.16
CA CYS A 139 22.89 6.32 12.08
C CYS A 139 23.89 7.23 11.34
N LYS A 140 23.56 8.52 11.15
CA LYS A 140 24.47 9.51 10.58
C LYS A 140 25.69 9.73 11.48
N GLU A 141 25.47 9.91 12.78
CA GLU A 141 26.54 10.14 13.74
C GLU A 141 27.46 8.92 13.84
N ARG A 142 26.88 7.71 13.88
CA ARG A 142 27.63 6.45 13.87
C ARG A 142 28.46 6.27 12.60
N ALA A 143 27.95 6.69 11.43
CA ALA A 143 28.71 6.67 10.18
C ALA A 143 29.90 7.65 10.22
N ARG A 144 29.70 8.85 10.78
CA ARG A 144 30.76 9.86 10.96
C ARG A 144 31.85 9.37 11.90
N GLN A 145 31.50 8.71 13.00
CA GLN A 145 32.47 8.11 13.93
C GLN A 145 33.36 7.04 13.26
N ARG A 146 32.85 6.37 12.23
CA ARG A 146 33.61 5.42 11.40
C ARG A 146 34.40 6.09 10.27
N GLY A 147 34.48 7.42 10.24
CA GLY A 147 35.19 8.20 9.22
C GLY A 147 34.42 8.36 7.91
N ASN A 148 33.14 7.95 7.84
CA ASN A 148 32.33 8.12 6.64
C ASN A 148 31.50 9.41 6.71
N LEU A 149 31.83 10.37 5.86
CA LEU A 149 31.14 11.66 5.77
C LEU A 149 29.84 11.60 4.95
N ARG A 150 29.58 10.48 4.25
CA ARG A 150 28.39 10.30 3.42
C ARG A 150 27.20 9.88 4.28
N ASN A 151 26.01 10.40 3.95
CA ASN A 151 24.78 9.98 4.60
C ASN A 151 24.52 8.47 4.38
N PRO A 152 24.05 7.75 5.42
CA PRO A 152 23.72 6.34 5.30
C PRO A 152 22.52 6.13 4.36
N SER A 153 22.47 4.97 3.71
CA SER A 153 21.30 4.56 2.94
C SER A 153 20.16 4.15 3.87
N LEU A 154 18.91 4.25 3.41
CA LEU A 154 17.76 3.81 4.22
C LEU A 154 17.78 2.31 4.50
N ARG A 155 18.39 1.49 3.63
CA ARG A 155 18.64 0.07 3.89
C ARG A 155 19.58 -0.14 5.08
N THR A 156 20.58 0.70 5.27
CA THR A 156 21.48 0.63 6.43
C THR A 156 20.76 1.07 7.70
N ILE A 157 20.00 2.16 7.63
CA ILE A 157 19.18 2.66 8.74
C ILE A 157 18.16 1.59 9.16
N GLU A 158 17.55 0.91 8.20
CA GLU A 158 16.60 -0.17 8.46
C GLU A 158 17.23 -1.34 9.21
N LYS A 159 18.43 -1.77 8.82
CA LYS A 159 19.14 -2.82 9.55
C LYS A 159 19.40 -2.41 11.00
N GLU A 160 19.69 -1.13 11.24
CA GLU A 160 19.86 -0.61 12.59
C GLU A 160 18.54 -0.57 13.35
N ALA A 161 17.43 -0.20 12.69
CA ALA A 161 16.09 -0.18 13.28
C ALA A 161 15.69 -1.54 13.86
N TYR A 162 16.06 -2.63 13.19
CA TYR A 162 15.79 -3.99 13.68
C TYR A 162 16.69 -4.42 14.85
N ASN A 163 17.81 -3.75 15.08
CA ASN A 163 18.73 -4.05 16.17
C ASN A 163 18.51 -3.16 17.40
N TRP A 164 17.62 -2.18 17.30
CA TRP A 164 17.34 -1.18 18.33
C TRP A 164 16.21 -1.63 19.24
#